data_AF-A0AAU4J2F8-F1
#
_entry.id   AF-A0AAU4J2F8-F1
#
_cell.length_a   1.000
_cell.length_b   1.000
_cell.length_c   1.000
_cell.angle_alpha   90.00
_cell.angle_beta   90.00
_cell.angle_gamma   90.00
#
_symmetry.space_group_name_H-M   'P 1'
#
loop_
_entity.id
_entity.type
_entity.pdbx_description
1 polymer ?
#
loop_
_entity_poly.entity_id
_entity_poly.type
_entity_poly.pdbx_seq_one_letter_code
_entity_poly.pdbx_strand_id
1 'polypeptide(L)'
;MTAQPRRLVLASQSPARLGLLRQAGLAPEVLVSGVDEEAVSAPTPAELALALAEAKASVVAARPEVHGALVIGCDSVLDLDGRALGKPADAEEATARWKAMRGRAGTLQTGHCVWDTASGRHVSATASTVVRFGEPTDDEIAAYVASGEPLYVAGAFTLDGRSAPFIDGIEGDHGNVIGLSLPLLRRLLAELGVGITELWAPVEG
;
A
#
# COMPACT_ATOMS: atom_id res chain seq x y z
N MET A 1 0.11 -31.78 -15.08
CA MET A 1 -0.79 -31.34 -13.99
C MET A 1 -0.45 -29.90 -13.69
N THR A 2 -1.25 -28.94 -14.17
CA THR A 2 -1.13 -27.56 -13.70
C THR A 2 -1.57 -27.56 -12.24
N ALA A 3 -0.66 -27.29 -11.32
CA ALA A 3 -1.00 -27.07 -9.93
C ALA A 3 -2.10 -26.00 -9.88
N GLN A 4 -3.14 -26.21 -9.06
CA GLN A 4 -4.10 -25.13 -8.83
C GLN A 4 -3.33 -23.91 -8.29
N PRO A 5 -3.59 -22.69 -8.81
CA PRO A 5 -2.91 -21.50 -8.34
C PRO A 5 -3.14 -21.37 -6.83
N ARG A 6 -2.07 -21.11 -6.07
CA ARG A 6 -2.18 -20.94 -4.61
C ARG A 6 -3.17 -19.82 -4.31
N ARG A 7 -4.05 -20.04 -3.34
CA ARG A 7 -5.00 -19.03 -2.89
C ARG A 7 -4.25 -17.80 -2.38
N LEU A 8 -4.66 -16.63 -2.86
CA LEU A 8 -4.05 -15.34 -2.50
C LEU A 8 -5.05 -14.52 -1.68
N VAL A 9 -4.61 -13.99 -0.54
CA VAL A 9 -5.43 -13.18 0.36
C VAL A 9 -4.78 -11.82 0.54
N LEU A 10 -5.51 -10.74 0.30
CA LEU A 10 -5.10 -9.38 0.60
C LEU A 10 -5.62 -8.96 1.97
N ALA A 11 -4.71 -8.74 2.92
CA ALA A 11 -4.98 -8.28 4.27
C ALA A 11 -5.29 -6.77 4.38
N SER A 12 -6.01 -6.21 3.41
CA SER A 12 -6.24 -4.77 3.26
C SER A 12 -7.60 -4.46 2.64
N GLN A 13 -8.25 -3.40 3.12
CA GLN A 13 -9.46 -2.83 2.51
C GLN A 13 -9.18 -1.90 1.32
N SER A 14 -7.91 -1.58 1.03
CA SER A 14 -7.57 -0.57 0.02
C SER A 14 -8.03 -1.01 -1.39
N PRO A 15 -8.94 -0.25 -2.03
CA PRO A 15 -9.36 -0.52 -3.40
C PRO A 15 -8.20 -0.41 -4.39
N ALA A 16 -7.27 0.52 -4.16
CA ALA A 16 -6.09 0.75 -5.00
C ALA A 16 -5.16 -0.48 -5.01
N ARG A 17 -4.86 -1.05 -3.82
CA ARG A 17 -4.04 -2.27 -3.71
C ARG A 17 -4.69 -3.46 -4.39
N LEU A 18 -6.00 -3.63 -4.20
CA LEU A 18 -6.77 -4.68 -4.88
C LEU A 18 -6.75 -4.50 -6.40
N GLY A 19 -6.91 -3.26 -6.86
CA GLY A 19 -6.83 -2.88 -8.27
C GLY A 19 -5.49 -3.23 -8.90
N LEU A 20 -4.38 -2.86 -8.26
CA LEU A 20 -3.02 -3.17 -8.72
C LEU A 20 -2.79 -4.68 -8.89
N LEU A 21 -3.20 -5.48 -7.90
CA LEU A 21 -3.04 -6.93 -7.96
C LEU A 21 -3.87 -7.54 -9.11
N ARG A 22 -5.13 -7.09 -9.27
CA ARG A 22 -6.01 -7.56 -10.35
C ARG A 22 -5.52 -7.16 -11.73
N GLN A 23 -5.06 -5.93 -11.90
CA GLN A 23 -4.46 -5.46 -13.16
C GLN A 23 -3.19 -6.25 -13.52
N ALA A 24 -2.46 -6.75 -12.52
CA ALA A 24 -1.30 -7.64 -12.71
C ALA A 24 -1.68 -9.10 -12.99
N GLY A 25 -2.98 -9.41 -13.17
CA GLY A 25 -3.48 -10.74 -13.46
C GLY A 25 -3.61 -11.65 -12.24
N LEU A 26 -3.60 -11.11 -11.02
CA LEU A 26 -3.81 -11.88 -9.79
C LEU A 26 -5.28 -11.84 -9.36
N ALA A 27 -5.74 -12.86 -8.63
CA ALA A 27 -7.11 -12.93 -8.10
C ALA A 27 -7.13 -13.04 -6.58
N PRO A 28 -6.75 -11.97 -5.83
CA PRO A 28 -6.77 -12.01 -4.37
C PRO A 28 -8.19 -11.91 -3.82
N GLU A 29 -8.45 -12.68 -2.76
CA GLU A 29 -9.59 -12.49 -1.87
C GLU A 29 -9.26 -11.43 -0.83
N VAL A 30 -10.20 -10.53 -0.52
CA VAL A 30 -9.98 -9.50 0.50
C VAL A 30 -10.40 -10.06 1.86
N LEU A 31 -9.49 -10.05 2.82
CA LEU A 31 -9.79 -10.33 4.22
C LEU A 31 -9.16 -9.28 5.11
N VAL A 32 -9.98 -8.48 5.79
CA VAL A 32 -9.49 -7.33 6.55
C VAL A 32 -8.95 -7.78 7.90
N SER A 33 -7.74 -7.33 8.26
CA SER A 33 -7.10 -7.69 9.53
C SER A 33 -7.85 -7.16 10.76
N GLY A 34 -8.34 -5.92 10.72
CA GLY A 34 -8.93 -5.24 11.88
C GLY A 34 -7.88 -4.77 12.89
N VAL A 35 -6.62 -4.64 12.47
CA VAL A 35 -5.53 -4.11 13.29
C VAL A 35 -5.85 -2.68 13.72
N ASP A 36 -5.64 -2.39 15.00
CA ASP A 36 -5.56 -1.02 15.51
C ASP A 36 -4.22 -0.41 15.10
N GLU A 37 -4.24 0.40 14.04
CA GLU A 37 -3.03 0.98 13.46
C GLU A 37 -2.40 2.02 14.39
N GLU A 38 -3.17 2.64 15.29
CA GLU A 38 -2.69 3.66 16.24
C GLU A 38 -1.83 3.05 17.36
N ALA A 39 -2.01 1.75 17.64
CA ALA A 39 -1.22 1.02 18.62
C ALA A 39 0.19 0.65 18.10
N VAL A 40 0.46 0.81 16.81
CA VAL A 40 1.74 0.48 16.18
C VAL A 40 2.60 1.74 16.06
N SER A 41 3.83 1.68 16.56
CA SER A 41 4.81 2.76 16.42
C SER A 41 6.17 2.18 16.04
N ALA A 42 6.98 2.98 15.36
CA ALA A 42 8.33 2.62 14.97
C ALA A 42 9.24 3.86 14.93
N PRO A 43 10.57 3.70 15.01
CA PRO A 43 11.51 4.82 15.00
C PRO A 43 11.50 5.64 13.71
N THR A 44 11.21 5.01 12.57
CA THR A 44 11.18 5.69 11.26
C THR A 44 9.88 5.43 10.50
N PRO A 45 9.48 6.32 9.56
CA PRO A 45 8.32 6.09 8.70
C PRO A 45 8.41 4.78 7.89
N ALA A 46 9.61 4.41 7.43
CA ALA A 46 9.84 3.18 6.69
C ALA A 46 9.61 1.92 7.55
N GLU A 47 10.08 1.93 8.80
CA GLU A 47 9.84 0.85 9.76
C GLU A 47 8.38 0.82 10.23
N LEU A 48 7.71 1.98 10.32
CA LEU A 48 6.30 2.06 10.68
C LEU A 48 5.44 1.38 9.61
N ALA A 49 5.67 1.69 8.34
CA ALA A 49 4.97 1.04 7.24
C ALA A 49 5.19 -0.48 7.23
N LEU A 50 6.42 -0.93 7.52
CA LEU A 50 6.76 -2.35 7.63
C LEU A 50 6.01 -3.04 8.77
N ALA A 51 6.07 -2.46 9.97
CA ALA A 51 5.42 -3.01 11.16
C ALA A 51 3.90 -3.10 10.99
N LEU A 52 3.27 -2.09 10.38
CA LEU A 52 1.85 -2.11 10.05
C LEU A 52 1.52 -3.20 9.02
N ALA A 53 2.34 -3.37 7.98
CA ALA A 53 2.15 -4.42 6.99
C ALA A 53 2.27 -5.83 7.60
N GLU A 54 3.26 -6.05 8.46
CA GLU A 54 3.45 -7.30 9.20
C GLU A 54 2.31 -7.60 10.15
N ALA A 55 1.86 -6.61 10.94
CA ALA A 55 0.72 -6.76 11.84
C ALA A 55 -0.54 -7.16 11.07
N LYS A 56 -0.82 -6.50 9.94
CA LYS A 56 -1.98 -6.81 9.08
C LYS A 56 -1.92 -8.24 8.54
N ALA A 57 -0.76 -8.65 8.01
CA ALA A 57 -0.57 -10.01 7.49
C ALA A 57 -0.73 -11.06 8.60
N SER A 58 -0.05 -10.87 9.73
CA SER A 58 -0.03 -11.81 10.86
C SER A 58 -1.43 -12.10 11.41
N VAL A 59 -2.25 -11.05 11.63
CA VAL A 59 -3.62 -11.22 12.15
C VAL A 59 -4.51 -12.01 11.19
N VAL A 60 -4.42 -11.76 9.88
CA VAL A 60 -5.19 -12.50 8.87
C VAL A 60 -4.70 -13.93 8.78
N ALA A 61 -3.39 -14.12 8.80
CA ALA A 61 -2.75 -15.40 8.54
C ALA A 61 -2.84 -16.38 9.72
N ALA A 62 -3.17 -15.89 10.92
CA ALA A 62 -3.56 -16.72 12.06
C ALA A 62 -4.99 -17.31 11.95
N ARG A 63 -5.79 -16.88 10.97
CA ARG A 63 -7.18 -17.33 10.85
C ARG A 63 -7.28 -18.72 10.21
N PRO A 64 -8.08 -19.66 10.76
CA PRO A 64 -8.17 -21.02 10.23
C PRO A 64 -8.61 -21.09 8.76
N GLU A 65 -9.48 -20.17 8.33
CA GLU A 65 -10.02 -20.15 6.97
C GLU A 65 -8.98 -19.82 5.90
N VAL A 66 -7.80 -19.29 6.24
CA VAL A 66 -6.73 -18.98 5.28
C VAL A 66 -5.59 -19.99 5.26
N HIS A 67 -5.75 -21.15 5.93
CA HIS A 67 -4.74 -22.20 5.88
C HIS A 67 -4.43 -22.64 4.43
N GLY A 68 -3.15 -22.75 4.10
CA GLY A 68 -2.67 -23.08 2.76
C GLY A 68 -2.62 -21.91 1.77
N ALA A 69 -3.02 -20.70 2.18
CA ALA A 69 -2.98 -19.49 1.36
C ALA A 69 -1.69 -18.68 1.55
N LEU A 70 -1.43 -17.80 0.59
CA LEU A 70 -0.50 -16.69 0.71
C LEU A 70 -1.26 -15.44 1.16
N VAL A 71 -0.84 -14.83 2.26
CA VAL A 71 -1.45 -13.62 2.82
C VAL A 71 -0.53 -12.43 2.59
N ILE A 72 -1.02 -11.40 1.91
CA ILE A 72 -0.29 -10.15 1.64
C ILE A 72 -0.80 -9.07 2.59
N GLY A 73 0.06 -8.58 3.48
CA GLY A 73 -0.13 -7.34 4.22
C GLY A 73 0.62 -6.19 3.55
N CYS A 74 -0.02 -5.02 3.47
CA CYS A 74 0.63 -3.80 3.01
C CYS A 74 0.12 -2.60 3.80
N ASP A 75 1.01 -1.66 4.07
CA ASP A 75 0.67 -0.35 4.61
C ASP A 75 1.55 0.76 4.04
N SER A 76 1.05 1.99 4.00
CA SER A 76 1.74 3.11 3.34
C SER A 76 1.67 4.37 4.20
N VAL A 77 2.80 5.06 4.34
CA VAL A 77 2.89 6.38 4.98
C VAL A 77 3.75 7.30 4.13
N LEU A 78 3.40 8.59 4.10
CA LEU A 78 4.26 9.61 3.50
C LEU A 78 5.27 10.09 4.54
N ASP A 79 6.55 9.97 4.23
CA ASP A 79 7.63 10.61 4.97
C ASP A 79 7.83 12.03 4.44
N LEU A 80 7.55 13.02 5.30
CA LEU A 80 7.84 14.42 5.06
C LEU A 80 8.75 14.93 6.20
N ASP A 81 10.01 15.21 5.88
CA ASP A 81 11.05 15.63 6.82
C ASP A 81 11.24 14.70 8.04
N GLY A 82 11.13 13.38 7.84
CA GLY A 82 11.24 12.38 8.90
C GLY A 82 9.96 12.15 9.69
N ARG A 83 8.85 12.80 9.31
CA ARG A 83 7.53 12.63 9.96
C ARG A 83 6.64 11.74 9.09
N ALA A 84 6.09 10.69 9.70
CA ALA A 84 5.11 9.84 9.04
C ALA A 84 3.73 10.53 8.97
N LEU A 85 3.20 10.67 7.77
CA LEU A 85 1.87 11.17 7.49
C LEU A 85 1.04 10.02 6.91
N GLY A 86 0.17 9.45 7.75
CA GLY A 86 -0.86 8.48 7.34
C GLY A 86 -2.02 9.15 6.63
N LYS A 87 -3.24 8.66 6.82
CA LYS A 87 -4.45 9.38 6.37
C LYS A 87 -4.68 10.61 7.26
N PRO A 88 -5.20 11.73 6.73
CA PRO A 88 -5.60 12.86 7.57
C PRO A 88 -6.86 12.50 8.36
N ALA A 89 -6.96 13.01 9.59
CA ALA A 89 -8.13 12.81 10.44
C ALA A 89 -9.36 13.54 9.90
N ASP A 90 -9.14 14.72 9.30
CA ASP A 90 -10.21 15.57 8.79
C ASP A 90 -9.75 16.49 7.63
N ALA A 91 -10.69 17.30 7.13
CA ALA A 91 -10.47 18.22 6.02
C ALA A 91 -9.50 19.37 6.35
N GLU A 92 -9.46 19.80 7.61
CA GLU A 92 -8.54 20.86 8.06
C GLU A 92 -7.11 20.34 8.00
N GLU A 93 -6.88 19.15 8.52
CA GLU A 93 -5.58 18.49 8.46
C GLU A 93 -5.16 18.20 7.01
N ALA A 94 -6.08 17.71 6.17
CA ALA A 94 -5.80 17.50 4.75
C ALA A 94 -5.35 18.80 4.05
N THR A 95 -6.02 19.93 4.33
CA THR A 95 -5.67 21.24 3.79
C THR A 95 -4.29 21.69 4.27
N ALA A 96 -4.03 21.57 5.58
CA ALA A 96 -2.75 21.94 6.17
C ALA A 96 -1.59 21.12 5.57
N ARG A 97 -1.80 19.81 5.38
CA ARG A 97 -0.83 18.92 4.75
C ARG A 97 -0.55 19.33 3.30
N TRP A 98 -1.56 19.59 2.47
CA TRP A 98 -1.35 20.05 1.09
C TRP A 98 -0.59 21.37 1.01
N LYS A 99 -0.90 22.33 1.89
CA LYS A 99 -0.14 23.59 1.99
C LYS A 99 1.31 23.38 2.40
N ALA A 100 1.58 22.37 3.24
CA ALA A 100 2.92 22.01 3.66
C ALA A 100 3.70 21.18 2.62
N MET A 101 3.01 20.46 1.72
CA MET A 101 3.61 19.59 0.70
C MET A 101 3.86 20.30 -0.63
N ARG A 102 3.01 21.26 -1.04
CA ARG A 102 3.11 21.90 -2.36
C ARG A 102 4.49 22.51 -2.62
N GLY A 103 5.01 22.31 -3.83
CA GLY A 103 6.34 22.76 -4.25
C GLY A 103 7.51 22.02 -3.61
N ARG A 104 7.25 20.89 -2.93
CA ARG A 104 8.27 20.12 -2.21
C ARG A 104 8.27 18.66 -2.64
N ALA A 105 9.21 17.90 -2.07
CA ALA A 105 9.25 16.46 -2.22
C ALA A 105 9.02 15.77 -0.86
N GLY A 106 8.39 14.60 -0.91
CA GLY A 106 8.30 13.65 0.19
C GLY A 106 8.63 12.25 -0.32
N THR A 107 8.79 11.29 0.59
CA THR A 107 9.04 9.89 0.23
C THR A 107 7.88 9.03 0.68
N LEU A 108 7.16 8.40 -0.26
CA LEU A 108 6.17 7.41 0.13
C LEU A 108 6.87 6.09 0.49
N GLN A 109 6.64 5.64 1.71
CA GLN A 109 7.09 4.37 2.25
C GLN A 109 5.90 3.41 2.25
N THR A 110 6.03 2.26 1.56
CA THR A 110 5.05 1.18 1.68
C THR A 110 5.74 -0.08 2.18
N GLY A 111 5.27 -0.59 3.33
CA GLY A 111 5.67 -1.88 3.83
C GLY A 111 4.90 -2.99 3.13
N HIS A 112 5.58 -4.10 2.88
CA HIS A 112 5.03 -5.32 2.31
C HIS A 112 5.38 -6.48 3.22
N CYS A 113 4.41 -7.34 3.50
CA CYS A 113 4.63 -8.62 4.17
C CYS A 113 3.86 -9.71 3.43
N VAL A 114 4.52 -10.85 3.19
CA VAL A 114 3.91 -12.05 2.63
C VAL A 114 4.07 -13.21 3.61
N TRP A 115 2.95 -13.76 4.08
CA TRP A 115 2.90 -14.98 4.87
C TRP A 115 2.53 -16.17 3.99
N ASP A 116 3.30 -17.25 4.06
CA ASP A 116 2.90 -18.56 3.56
C ASP A 116 2.34 -19.38 4.73
N THR A 117 1.02 -19.46 4.82
CA THR A 117 0.33 -20.15 5.92
C THR A 117 0.48 -21.67 5.87
N ALA A 118 0.93 -22.23 4.74
CA ALA A 118 1.23 -23.66 4.64
C ALA A 118 2.53 -24.01 5.34
N SER A 119 3.56 -23.17 5.18
CA SER A 119 4.90 -23.39 5.76
C SER A 119 5.13 -22.63 7.07
N GLY A 120 4.26 -21.67 7.41
CA GLY A 120 4.43 -20.77 8.55
C GLY A 120 5.54 -19.73 8.36
N ARG A 121 6.15 -19.66 7.17
CA ARG A 121 7.22 -18.71 6.86
C ARG A 121 6.64 -17.37 6.42
N HIS A 122 7.40 -16.31 6.65
CA HIS A 122 7.09 -14.99 6.11
C HIS A 122 8.33 -14.22 5.74
N VAL A 123 8.14 -13.24 4.86
CA VAL A 123 9.15 -12.28 4.44
C VAL A 123 8.49 -10.92 4.29
N SER A 124 9.25 -9.87 4.57
CA SER A 124 8.76 -8.50 4.57
C SER A 124 9.86 -7.54 4.15
N ALA A 125 9.47 -6.42 3.55
CA ALA A 125 10.36 -5.34 3.15
C ALA A 125 9.58 -4.05 2.89
N THR A 126 10.27 -2.91 2.92
CA THR A 126 9.69 -1.60 2.57
C THR A 126 10.16 -1.16 1.18
N ALA A 127 9.23 -0.67 0.36
CA ALA A 127 9.52 0.07 -0.86
C ALA A 127 9.44 1.59 -0.60
N SER A 128 10.40 2.33 -1.16
CA SER A 128 10.47 3.79 -1.04
C SER A 128 10.36 4.44 -2.41
N THR A 129 9.61 5.53 -2.54
CA THR A 129 9.50 6.29 -3.79
C THR A 129 9.37 7.77 -3.49
N VAL A 130 10.24 8.58 -4.09
CA VAL A 130 10.19 10.04 -3.96
C VAL A 130 9.03 10.55 -4.80
N VAL A 131 8.23 11.46 -4.24
CA VAL A 131 7.12 12.15 -4.90
C VAL A 131 7.41 13.65 -4.86
N ARG A 132 7.41 14.29 -6.04
CA ARG A 132 7.54 15.74 -6.19
C ARG A 132 6.16 16.33 -6.38
N PHE A 133 5.71 17.14 -5.43
CA PHE A 133 4.42 17.83 -5.46
C PHE A 133 4.57 19.14 -6.23
N GLY A 134 3.64 19.41 -7.12
CA GLY A 134 3.53 20.70 -7.80
C GLY A 134 3.03 21.80 -6.86
N GLU A 135 2.63 22.94 -7.44
CA GLU A 135 2.21 24.13 -6.69
C GLU A 135 0.72 24.45 -6.86
N PRO A 136 -0.22 23.58 -6.42
CA PRO A 136 -1.63 23.91 -6.49
C PRO A 136 -1.94 25.17 -5.67
N THR A 137 -2.82 25.99 -6.25
CA THR A 137 -3.38 27.17 -5.61
C THR A 137 -4.24 26.79 -4.41
N ASP A 138 -4.52 27.77 -3.53
CA ASP A 138 -5.39 27.54 -2.37
C ASP A 138 -6.81 27.09 -2.81
N ASP A 139 -7.31 27.59 -3.95
CA ASP A 139 -8.61 27.20 -4.50
C ASP A 139 -8.61 25.75 -5.02
N GLU A 140 -7.52 25.31 -5.67
CA GLU A 140 -7.37 23.91 -6.11
C GLU A 140 -7.27 22.95 -4.92
N ILE A 141 -6.51 23.32 -3.88
CA ILE A 141 -6.45 22.54 -2.64
C ILE A 141 -7.83 22.44 -2.00
N ALA A 142 -8.55 23.56 -1.88
CA ALA A 142 -9.89 23.57 -1.31
C ALA A 142 -10.86 22.69 -2.11
N ALA A 143 -10.83 22.76 -3.45
CA ALA A 143 -11.63 21.91 -4.32
C ALA A 143 -11.28 20.43 -4.17
N TYR A 144 -10.00 20.09 -4.05
CA TYR A 144 -9.56 18.71 -3.86
C TYR A 144 -10.01 18.14 -2.50
N VAL A 145 -9.86 18.92 -1.43
CA VAL A 145 -10.28 18.52 -0.08
C VAL A 145 -11.80 18.36 0.00
N ALA A 146 -12.57 19.30 -0.59
CA ALA A 146 -14.03 19.21 -0.66
C ALA A 146 -14.53 17.97 -1.40
N SER A 147 -13.67 17.38 -2.24
CA SER A 147 -13.96 16.17 -3.00
C SER A 147 -14.00 14.90 -2.13
N GLY A 148 -13.46 14.94 -0.90
CA GLY A 148 -13.42 13.85 0.07
C GLY A 148 -12.32 12.80 -0.16
N GLU A 149 -11.76 12.71 -1.36
CA GLU A 149 -10.68 11.76 -1.70
C GLU A 149 -9.47 11.80 -0.74
N PRO A 150 -8.91 12.97 -0.36
CA PRO A 150 -7.69 13.00 0.45
C PRO A 150 -7.83 12.37 1.84
N LEU A 151 -9.05 12.18 2.35
CA LEU A 151 -9.29 11.54 3.66
C LEU A 151 -9.06 10.03 3.65
N TYR A 152 -9.01 9.41 2.46
CA TYR A 152 -8.94 7.96 2.32
C TYR A 152 -7.57 7.44 1.88
N VAL A 153 -6.62 8.33 1.58
CA VAL A 153 -5.29 8.02 1.04
C VAL A 153 -4.17 8.52 1.97
N ALA A 154 -3.10 7.74 2.06
CA ALA A 154 -1.94 8.10 2.89
C ALA A 154 -1.27 9.38 2.34
N GLY A 155 -0.82 10.26 3.24
CA GLY A 155 -0.27 11.56 2.84
C GLY A 155 -1.28 12.50 2.17
N ALA A 156 -2.57 12.16 2.13
CA ALA A 156 -3.61 12.93 1.44
C ALA A 156 -3.42 13.08 -0.08
N PHE A 157 -2.75 12.14 -0.76
CA PHE A 157 -2.61 12.14 -2.23
C PHE A 157 -2.56 10.72 -2.83
N THR A 158 -2.74 10.61 -4.14
CA THR A 158 -2.53 9.39 -4.94
C THR A 158 -2.19 9.71 -6.40
N LEU A 159 -1.65 8.75 -7.15
CA LEU A 159 -1.35 8.90 -8.59
C LEU A 159 -2.50 8.49 -9.53
N ASP A 160 -3.53 7.81 -9.01
CA ASP A 160 -4.65 7.26 -9.77
C ASP A 160 -5.98 7.94 -9.43
N GLY A 161 -5.92 9.19 -8.97
CA GLY A 161 -7.07 9.96 -8.49
C GLY A 161 -6.97 11.46 -8.78
N ARG A 162 -7.78 12.26 -8.08
CA ARG A 162 -7.91 13.70 -8.33
C ARG A 162 -6.68 14.52 -7.94
N SER A 163 -5.79 13.99 -7.10
CA SER A 163 -4.50 14.64 -6.81
C SER A 163 -3.43 14.41 -7.87
N ALA A 164 -3.61 13.48 -8.80
CA ALA A 164 -2.61 13.16 -9.82
C ALA A 164 -2.14 14.37 -10.66
N PRO A 165 -3.01 15.34 -11.06
CA PRO A 165 -2.58 16.55 -11.75
C PRO A 165 -1.67 17.47 -10.93
N PHE A 166 -1.59 17.30 -9.61
CA PHE A 166 -0.77 18.11 -8.71
C PHE A 166 0.57 17.44 -8.37
N ILE A 167 0.93 16.35 -9.06
CA ILE A 167 2.19 15.62 -8.87
C ILE A 167 3.08 15.82 -10.10
N ASP A 168 4.19 16.54 -9.93
CA ASP A 168 5.14 16.85 -11.01
C ASP A 168 6.00 15.65 -11.41
N GLY A 169 6.10 14.66 -10.53
CA GLY A 169 6.62 13.34 -10.88
C GLY A 169 7.16 12.57 -9.69
N ILE A 170 7.74 11.41 -10.01
CA ILE A 170 8.23 10.46 -9.01
C ILE A 170 9.64 9.97 -9.36
N GLU A 171 10.36 9.46 -8.36
CA GLU A 171 11.60 8.69 -8.53
C GLU A 171 11.48 7.37 -7.77
N GLY A 172 11.32 6.29 -8.52
CA GLY A 172 11.07 4.96 -7.97
C GLY A 172 9.91 4.25 -8.67
N ASP A 173 9.07 3.58 -7.89
CA ASP A 173 8.01 2.70 -8.38
C ASP A 173 6.62 3.35 -8.23
N HIS A 174 5.94 3.57 -9.35
CA HIS A 174 4.57 4.11 -9.34
C HIS A 174 3.57 3.24 -8.55
N GLY A 175 3.71 1.91 -8.58
CA GLY A 175 2.83 1.00 -7.85
C GLY A 175 3.01 1.18 -6.34
N ASN A 176 4.24 1.46 -5.89
CA ASN A 176 4.51 1.83 -4.51
C ASN A 176 3.69 3.06 -4.10
N VAL A 177 3.60 4.07 -4.97
CA VAL A 177 2.85 5.31 -4.68
C VAL A 177 1.34 5.07 -4.59
N ILE A 178 0.81 4.21 -5.45
CA ILE A 178 -0.61 3.80 -5.42
C ILE A 178 -0.90 2.92 -4.17
N GLY A 179 0.12 2.25 -3.63
CA GLY A 179 0.08 1.58 -2.32
C GLY A 179 0.54 0.12 -2.32
N LEU A 180 1.06 -0.41 -3.43
CA LEU A 180 1.69 -1.74 -3.51
C LEU A 180 2.74 -1.82 -4.64
N SER A 181 4.01 -2.00 -4.27
CA SER A 181 5.08 -2.32 -5.22
C SER A 181 5.00 -3.77 -5.73
N LEU A 182 4.53 -3.96 -6.96
CA LEU A 182 4.50 -5.27 -7.62
C LEU A 182 5.92 -5.86 -7.83
N PRO A 183 6.95 -5.07 -8.21
CA PRO A 183 8.32 -5.58 -8.28
C PRO A 183 8.85 -6.08 -6.93
N LEU A 184 8.52 -5.40 -5.81
CA LEU A 184 8.89 -5.88 -4.48
C LEU A 184 8.11 -7.14 -4.10
N LEU A 185 6.80 -7.17 -4.32
CA LEU A 185 5.97 -8.36 -4.09
C LEU A 185 6.53 -9.59 -4.82
N ARG A 186 6.92 -9.44 -6.09
CA ARG A 186 7.55 -10.53 -6.86
C ARG A 186 8.82 -11.06 -6.20
N ARG A 187 9.67 -10.19 -5.64
CA ARG A 187 10.91 -10.60 -4.95
C ARG A 187 10.60 -11.35 -3.67
N LEU A 188 9.69 -10.82 -2.85
CA LEU A 188 9.25 -11.46 -1.60
C LEU A 188 8.63 -12.85 -1.86
N LEU A 189 7.77 -12.98 -2.88
CA LEU A 189 7.24 -14.28 -3.29
C LEU A 189 8.35 -15.28 -3.66
N ALA A 190 9.37 -14.82 -4.39
CA ALA A 190 10.49 -15.67 -4.79
C ALA A 190 11.31 -16.17 -3.60
N GLU A 191 11.46 -15.38 -2.52
CA GLU A 191 12.12 -15.80 -1.28
C GLU A 191 11.33 -16.89 -0.53
N LEU A 192 10.03 -16.95 -0.74
CA LEU A 192 9.17 -18.04 -0.28
C LEU A 192 9.15 -19.23 -1.24
N GLY A 193 9.86 -19.16 -2.37
CA GLY A 193 9.88 -20.19 -3.40
C GLY A 193 8.63 -20.21 -4.27
N VAL A 194 7.93 -19.08 -4.38
CA VAL A 194 6.72 -18.93 -5.21
C VAL A 194 7.02 -17.98 -6.37
N GLY A 195 6.87 -18.44 -7.61
CA GLY A 195 6.92 -17.60 -8.80
C GLY A 195 5.62 -16.80 -8.95
N ILE A 196 5.71 -15.50 -9.25
CA ILE A 196 4.51 -14.66 -9.45
C ILE A 196 3.61 -15.17 -10.60
N THR A 197 4.20 -15.81 -11.61
CA THR A 197 3.49 -16.39 -12.75
C THR A 197 2.64 -17.60 -12.39
N GLU A 198 2.94 -18.26 -11.26
CA GLU A 198 2.13 -19.36 -10.71
C GLU A 198 0.81 -18.85 -10.12
N LEU A 199 0.70 -17.55 -9.89
CA LEU A 199 -0.46 -16.89 -9.28
C LEU A 199 -1.33 -16.16 -10.29
N TRP A 200 -0.99 -16.22 -11.59
CA TRP A 200 -1.83 -15.63 -12.62
C TRP A 200 -3.16 -16.36 -12.71
N ALA A 201 -4.23 -15.58 -12.61
CA ALA A 201 -5.57 -16.05 -12.85
C ALA A 201 -5.69 -16.56 -14.30
N PRO A 202 -6.50 -17.62 -14.54
CA PRO A 202 -6.81 -18.04 -15.90
C PRO A 202 -7.35 -16.85 -16.71
N VAL A 203 -6.96 -16.75 -17.98
CA VAL A 203 -7.57 -15.77 -18.88
C VAL A 203 -9.02 -16.19 -19.11
N GLU A 204 -9.97 -15.40 -18.62
CA GLU A 204 -11.37 -15.52 -19.02
C GLU A 204 -11.47 -15.00 -20.46
N GLY A 205 -11.91 -15.87 -21.38
CA GLY A 205 -12.06 -15.58 -22.81
C GLY A 205 -13.39 -14.93 -23.18
#